data_AF-A0A535PBT3-F1
#
_entry.id   AF-A0A535PBT3-F1
#
_cell.length_a   1.000
_cell.length_b   1.000
_cell.length_c   1.000
_cell.angle_alpha   90.00
_cell.angle_beta   90.00
_cell.angle_gamma   90.00
#
_symmetry.space_group_name_H-M   'P 1'
#
loop_
_entity.id
_entity.type
_entity.pdbx_description
1 polymer ?
#
loop_
_entity_poly.entity_id
_entity_poly.type
_entity_poly.pdbx_seq_one_letter_code
_entity_poly.pdbx_strand_id
1 'polypeptide(L)'
;MSHPSLGLPPLDETAGFPRAAARMRASTATIGLRALETAVTDDPTMKERLGETRLRYLLRDTEIWTDRLALCVAAADPTPMRTFAEHIVPPNRRRRISMDDLVRLAEGYRASVRSVLGPAEQVPANAALDAAIEVFRWHRRIAGDARKRNKILEFIYKGA
;
A
#
# COMPACT_ATOMS: atom_id res chain seq x y z
N MET A 1 15.61 0.78 -36.27
CA MET A 1 14.87 1.78 -35.49
C MET A 1 13.66 1.08 -34.88
N SER A 2 13.58 1.04 -33.54
CA SER A 2 12.47 0.40 -32.82
C SER A 2 11.26 1.34 -32.84
N HIS A 3 10.10 0.86 -33.27
CA HIS A 3 8.89 1.66 -33.38
C HIS A 3 8.46 2.18 -31.98
N PRO A 4 8.14 3.48 -31.82
CA PRO A 4 7.73 4.09 -30.54
C PRO A 4 6.30 3.70 -30.10
N SER A 5 5.76 2.59 -30.62
CA SER A 5 4.35 2.18 -30.48
C SER A 5 4.16 0.70 -30.17
N LEU A 6 5.20 -0.03 -29.74
CA LEU A 6 5.00 -1.31 -29.07
C LEU A 6 5.15 -1.03 -27.58
N GLY A 7 4.04 -0.58 -26.97
CA GLY A 7 3.93 -0.56 -25.51
C GLY A 7 4.37 -1.92 -24.96
N LEU A 8 4.85 -1.93 -23.71
CA LEU A 8 5.23 -3.18 -23.04
C LEU A 8 4.12 -4.23 -23.24
N PRO A 9 4.48 -5.51 -23.45
CA PRO A 9 3.48 -6.56 -23.58
C PRO A 9 2.53 -6.52 -22.38
N PRO A 10 1.24 -6.84 -22.58
CA PRO A 10 0.27 -6.85 -21.49
C PRO A 10 0.76 -7.77 -20.37
N LEU A 11 0.37 -7.45 -19.13
CA LEU A 11 0.71 -8.25 -17.97
C LEU A 11 0.23 -9.70 -18.15
N ASP A 12 1.13 -10.66 -18.04
CA ASP A 12 0.79 -12.08 -18.07
C ASP A 12 0.43 -12.55 -16.65
N GLU A 13 -0.86 -12.62 -16.35
CA GLU A 13 -1.38 -13.09 -15.06
C GLU A 13 -1.21 -14.60 -14.82
N THR A 14 -0.65 -15.35 -15.78
CA THR A 14 -0.39 -16.79 -15.64
C THR A 14 1.07 -17.12 -15.30
N ALA A 15 1.96 -16.12 -15.37
CA ALA A 15 3.40 -16.31 -15.18
C ALA A 15 3.82 -16.67 -13.73
N GLY A 16 2.97 -16.35 -12.75
CA GLY A 16 3.20 -16.59 -11.32
C GLY A 16 2.20 -17.57 -10.71
N PHE A 17 1.41 -17.09 -9.74
CA PHE A 17 0.51 -17.92 -8.93
C PHE A 17 -0.97 -17.50 -9.10
N PRO A 18 -1.59 -17.71 -10.28
CA PRO A 18 -2.97 -17.28 -10.55
C PRO A 18 -4.01 -17.89 -9.59
N ARG A 19 -3.82 -19.15 -9.18
CA ARG A 19 -4.70 -19.80 -8.19
C ARG A 19 -4.59 -19.17 -6.80
N ALA A 20 -3.40 -18.74 -6.40
CA ALA A 20 -3.18 -18.06 -5.13
C ALA A 20 -3.82 -16.67 -5.15
N ALA A 21 -3.66 -15.93 -6.25
CA ALA A 21 -4.33 -14.67 -6.49
C ALA A 21 -5.86 -14.80 -6.40
N ALA A 22 -6.45 -15.86 -6.96
CA ALA A 22 -7.88 -16.13 -6.83
C ALA A 22 -8.30 -16.35 -5.36
N ARG A 23 -7.50 -17.09 -4.57
CA ARG A 23 -7.75 -17.25 -3.12
C ARG A 23 -7.68 -15.92 -2.36
N MET A 24 -6.72 -15.06 -2.72
CA MET A 24 -6.62 -13.71 -2.14
C MET A 24 -7.87 -12.88 -2.42
N ARG A 25 -8.33 -12.83 -3.68
CA ARG A 25 -9.54 -12.10 -4.07
C ARG A 25 -10.78 -12.64 -3.34
N ALA A 26 -10.90 -13.95 -3.20
CA ALA A 26 -11.98 -14.57 -2.42
C ALA A 26 -11.92 -14.24 -0.92
N SER A 27 -10.74 -13.87 -0.40
CA SER A 27 -10.49 -13.57 1.02
C SER A 27 -10.35 -12.07 1.30
N THR A 28 -10.73 -11.20 0.35
CA THR A 28 -10.46 -9.75 0.39
C THR A 28 -10.90 -9.07 1.68
N ALA A 29 -12.15 -9.28 2.10
CA ALA A 29 -12.68 -8.65 3.31
C ALA A 29 -11.87 -9.04 4.57
N THR A 30 -11.52 -10.32 4.68
CA THR A 30 -10.74 -10.85 5.80
C THR A 30 -9.31 -10.32 5.80
N ILE A 31 -8.63 -10.33 4.64
CA ILE A 31 -7.26 -9.83 4.51
C ILE A 31 -7.22 -8.34 4.84
N GLY A 32 -8.12 -7.55 4.26
CA GLY A 32 -8.18 -6.10 4.46
C GLY A 32 -8.43 -5.71 5.92
N LEU A 33 -9.41 -6.36 6.57
CA LEU A 33 -9.69 -6.15 7.99
C LEU A 33 -8.48 -6.50 8.85
N ARG A 34 -7.89 -7.68 8.66
CA ARG A 34 -6.73 -8.14 9.44
C ARG A 34 -5.49 -7.27 9.21
N ALA A 35 -5.31 -6.75 8.00
CA ALA A 35 -4.19 -5.85 7.70
C ALA A 35 -4.33 -4.54 8.47
N LEU A 36 -5.53 -3.96 8.51
CA LEU A 36 -5.79 -2.75 9.26
C LEU A 36 -5.72 -2.98 10.78
N GLU A 37 -6.26 -4.09 11.28
CA GLU A 37 -6.14 -4.48 12.70
C GLU A 37 -4.67 -4.64 13.10
N THR A 38 -3.86 -5.29 12.27
CA THR A 38 -2.43 -5.48 12.52
C THR A 38 -1.70 -4.14 12.56
N ALA A 39 -1.96 -3.25 11.58
CA ALA A 39 -1.36 -1.92 11.52
C ALA A 39 -1.72 -1.06 12.76
N VAL A 40 -2.97 -1.11 13.20
CA VAL A 40 -3.44 -0.39 14.39
C VAL A 40 -2.93 -1.02 15.68
N THR A 41 -2.69 -2.33 15.70
CA THR A 41 -2.09 -3.01 16.86
C THR A 41 -0.61 -2.63 16.99
N ASP A 42 0.11 -2.53 15.86
CA ASP A 42 1.51 -2.09 15.81
C ASP A 42 1.67 -0.60 16.21
N ASP A 43 0.76 0.28 15.74
CA ASP A 43 0.69 1.68 16.18
C ASP A 43 -0.72 2.06 16.65
N PRO A 44 -1.00 1.89 17.96
CA PRO A 44 -2.30 2.23 18.55
C PRO A 44 -2.70 3.70 18.37
N THR A 45 -1.72 4.61 18.22
CA THR A 45 -1.99 6.04 18.05
C THR A 45 -2.66 6.35 16.71
N MET A 46 -2.64 5.42 15.74
CA MET A 46 -3.42 5.53 14.50
C MET A 46 -4.91 5.77 14.79
N LYS A 47 -5.47 5.19 15.85
CA LYS A 47 -6.88 5.38 16.22
C LYS A 47 -7.21 6.85 16.48
N GLU A 48 -6.35 7.53 17.22
CA GLU A 48 -6.51 8.94 17.58
C GLU A 48 -6.18 9.86 16.40
N ARG A 49 -5.05 9.62 15.71
CA ARG A 49 -4.60 10.47 14.58
C ARG A 49 -5.59 10.42 13.42
N LEU A 50 -6.05 9.22 13.07
CA LEU A 50 -6.93 9.02 11.92
C LEU A 50 -8.39 9.24 12.32
N GLY A 51 -8.80 8.85 13.52
CA GLY A 51 -10.20 8.81 13.89
C GLY A 51 -11.00 7.83 13.03
N GLU A 52 -12.28 7.68 13.36
CA GLU A 52 -13.11 6.63 12.76
C GLU A 52 -13.30 6.80 11.24
N THR A 53 -13.53 8.03 10.77
CA THR A 53 -13.80 8.29 9.35
C THR A 53 -12.65 7.87 8.44
N ARG A 54 -11.40 8.20 8.79
CA ARG A 54 -10.23 7.83 7.98
C ARG A 54 -9.92 6.34 8.08
N LEU A 55 -10.13 5.72 9.24
CA LEU A 55 -10.01 4.26 9.37
C LEU A 55 -11.01 3.55 8.46
N ARG A 56 -12.26 4.04 8.37
CA ARG A 56 -13.25 3.52 7.42
C ARG A 56 -12.84 3.73 5.96
N TYR A 57 -12.18 4.85 5.63
CA TYR A 57 -11.59 5.03 4.29
C TYR A 57 -10.49 4.02 3.99
N LEU A 58 -9.56 3.81 4.93
CA LEU A 58 -8.52 2.79 4.77
C LEU A 58 -9.11 1.39 4.61
N LEU A 59 -10.10 1.05 5.44
CA LEU A 59 -10.79 -0.23 5.34
C LEU A 59 -11.50 -0.39 3.99
N ARG A 60 -12.19 0.64 3.49
CA ARG A 60 -12.83 0.60 2.17
C ARG A 60 -11.82 0.41 1.05
N ASP A 61 -10.68 1.08 1.12
CA ASP A 61 -9.67 1.02 0.08
C ASP A 61 -8.96 -0.36 0.05
N THR A 62 -9.07 -1.18 1.10
CA THR A 62 -8.43 -2.51 1.17
C THR A 62 -8.85 -3.46 0.05
N GLU A 63 -10.03 -3.27 -0.53
CA GLU A 63 -10.48 -4.04 -1.69
C GLU A 63 -9.52 -3.87 -2.87
N ILE A 64 -9.18 -2.63 -3.20
CA ILE A 64 -8.27 -2.31 -4.30
C ILE A 64 -6.84 -2.74 -3.95
N TRP A 65 -6.41 -2.55 -2.70
CA TRP A 65 -5.10 -3.05 -2.25
C TRP A 65 -4.96 -4.56 -2.46
N THR A 66 -5.98 -5.33 -2.08
CA THR A 66 -5.96 -6.79 -2.22
C THR A 66 -5.96 -7.20 -3.68
N ASP A 67 -6.75 -6.55 -4.53
CA ASP A 67 -6.76 -6.84 -5.97
C ASP A 67 -5.40 -6.55 -6.62
N ARG A 68 -4.78 -5.40 -6.31
CA ARG A 68 -3.46 -5.05 -6.86
C ARG A 68 -2.37 -6.00 -6.40
N LEU A 69 -2.42 -6.42 -5.13
CA LEU A 69 -1.51 -7.42 -4.61
C LEU A 69 -1.74 -8.80 -5.25
N ALA A 70 -3.00 -9.19 -5.47
CA ALA A 70 -3.35 -10.43 -6.16
C ALA A 70 -2.86 -10.43 -7.61
N LEU A 71 -2.96 -9.31 -8.34
CA LEU A 71 -2.36 -9.15 -9.68
C LEU A 71 -0.85 -9.38 -9.66
N CYS A 72 -0.15 -8.83 -8.66
CA CYS A 72 1.30 -9.02 -8.54
C CYS A 72 1.66 -10.48 -8.25
N VAL A 73 0.86 -11.18 -7.45
CA VAL A 73 1.04 -12.61 -7.17
C VAL A 73 0.74 -13.47 -8.41
N ALA A 74 -0.29 -13.14 -9.17
CA ALA A 74 -0.67 -13.83 -10.40
C ALA A 74 0.43 -13.73 -11.46
N ALA A 75 0.98 -12.54 -11.65
CA ALA A 75 1.99 -12.26 -12.68
C ALA A 75 3.45 -12.39 -12.21
N ALA A 76 3.68 -12.61 -10.92
CA ALA A 76 5.00 -12.53 -10.29
C ALA A 76 5.75 -11.19 -10.59
N ASP A 77 4.99 -10.09 -10.69
CA ASP A 77 5.49 -8.75 -11.05
C ASP A 77 5.03 -7.72 -10.00
N PRO A 78 5.93 -6.97 -9.33
CA PRO A 78 5.56 -5.94 -8.36
C PRO A 78 5.02 -4.64 -8.98
N THR A 79 5.11 -4.46 -10.29
CA THR A 79 4.78 -3.21 -11.00
C THR A 79 3.34 -2.72 -10.78
N PRO A 80 2.30 -3.58 -10.79
CA PRO A 80 0.93 -3.14 -10.52
C PRO A 80 0.79 -2.48 -9.14
N MET A 81 1.45 -3.03 -8.11
CA MET A 81 1.40 -2.49 -6.74
C MET A 81 2.21 -1.20 -6.62
N ARG A 82 3.40 -1.12 -7.24
CA ARG A 82 4.20 0.11 -7.31
C ARG A 82 3.40 1.25 -7.95
N THR A 83 2.82 0.98 -9.12
CA THR A 83 2.02 1.96 -9.87
C THR A 83 0.79 2.40 -9.09
N PHE A 84 0.12 1.46 -8.41
CA PHE A 84 -0.98 1.77 -7.52
C PHE A 84 -0.54 2.69 -6.36
N ALA A 85 0.58 2.38 -5.70
CA ALA A 85 1.12 3.18 -4.62
C ALA A 85 1.35 4.65 -5.04
N GLU A 86 1.92 4.87 -6.24
CA GLU A 86 2.12 6.21 -6.80
C GLU A 86 0.80 6.99 -6.94
N HIS A 87 -0.24 6.32 -7.46
CA HIS A 87 -1.54 6.95 -7.69
C HIS A 87 -2.32 7.27 -6.41
N ILE A 88 -2.12 6.50 -5.33
CA ILE A 88 -2.88 6.71 -4.09
C ILE A 88 -2.25 7.72 -3.12
N VAL A 89 -1.01 8.16 -3.38
CA VAL A 89 -0.34 9.17 -2.53
C VAL A 89 -1.12 10.48 -2.48
N PRO A 90 -1.47 11.15 -3.60
CA PRO A 90 -2.22 12.41 -3.55
C PRO A 90 -3.58 12.34 -2.84
N PRO A 91 -4.48 11.37 -3.12
CA PRO A 91 -5.77 11.32 -2.45
C PRO A 91 -5.65 11.02 -0.95
N ASN A 92 -4.71 10.17 -0.52
CA ASN A 92 -4.52 9.90 0.92
C ASN A 92 -3.95 11.09 1.67
N ARG A 93 -3.06 11.87 1.05
CA ARG A 93 -2.61 13.15 1.61
C ARG A 93 -3.76 14.14 1.82
N ARG A 94 -4.67 14.25 0.85
CA ARG A 94 -5.88 15.11 1.00
C ARG A 94 -6.78 14.65 2.14
N ARG A 95 -6.83 13.33 2.39
CA ARG A 95 -7.53 12.74 3.55
C ARG A 95 -6.80 12.95 4.88
N ARG A 96 -5.56 13.47 4.87
CA ARG A 96 -4.63 13.58 6.01
C ARG A 96 -4.22 12.22 6.58
N ILE A 97 -4.03 11.24 5.71
CA ILE A 97 -3.41 9.95 6.03
C ILE A 97 -1.93 10.07 5.67
N SER A 98 -1.04 9.73 6.61
CA SER A 98 0.40 9.86 6.38
C SER A 98 0.96 8.71 5.54
N MET A 99 2.11 8.91 4.90
CA MET A 99 2.78 7.81 4.19
C MET A 99 3.26 6.74 5.17
N ASP A 100 3.60 7.12 6.40
CA ASP A 100 3.94 6.20 7.48
C ASP A 100 2.74 5.33 7.92
N ASP A 101 1.50 5.82 7.81
CA ASP A 101 0.30 5.01 8.03
C ASP A 101 0.09 4.00 6.88
N LEU A 102 0.35 4.41 5.63
CA LEU A 102 0.27 3.51 4.47
C LEU A 102 1.38 2.44 4.47
N VAL A 103 2.58 2.78 4.95
CA VAL A 103 3.65 1.80 5.19
C VAL A 103 3.21 0.77 6.23
N ARG A 104 2.61 1.20 7.34
CA ARG A 104 2.07 0.28 8.36
C ARG A 104 0.96 -0.60 7.81
N LEU A 105 0.07 -0.05 6.98
CA LEU A 105 -0.94 -0.86 6.29
C LEU A 105 -0.29 -1.92 5.40
N ALA A 106 0.74 -1.57 4.62
CA ALA A 106 1.48 -2.53 3.80
C ALA A 106 2.14 -3.64 4.63
N GLU A 107 2.72 -3.31 5.80
CA GLU A 107 3.25 -4.30 6.74
C GLU A 107 2.14 -5.16 7.36
N GLY A 108 0.97 -4.59 7.65
CA GLY A 108 -0.22 -5.33 8.06
C GLY A 108 -0.68 -6.33 7.00
N TYR A 109 -0.60 -5.96 5.71
CA TYR A 109 -0.85 -6.88 4.60
C TYR A 109 0.16 -8.03 4.59
N ARG A 110 1.45 -7.75 4.78
CA ARG A 110 2.51 -8.76 4.84
C ARG A 110 2.24 -9.83 5.89
N ALA A 111 1.70 -9.46 7.04
CA ALA A 111 1.28 -10.41 8.07
C ALA A 111 0.00 -11.17 7.65
N SER A 112 -1.00 -10.45 7.14
CA SER A 112 -2.35 -10.98 6.89
C SER A 112 -2.40 -12.01 5.75
N VAL A 113 -1.65 -11.79 4.68
CA VAL A 113 -1.67 -12.69 3.50
C VAL A 113 -1.05 -14.06 3.79
N ARG A 114 -0.27 -14.22 4.87
CA ARG A 114 0.31 -15.51 5.27
C ARG A 114 -0.73 -16.56 5.62
N SER A 115 -1.95 -16.14 5.97
CA SER A 115 -3.07 -17.04 6.23
C SER A 115 -3.68 -17.65 4.95
N VAL A 116 -3.40 -17.08 3.78
CA VAL A 116 -4.00 -17.46 2.49
C VAL A 116 -2.94 -17.93 1.46
N LEU A 117 -1.69 -17.51 1.63
CA LEU A 117 -0.57 -17.79 0.74
C LEU A 117 0.42 -18.78 1.33
N GLY A 118 0.82 -19.77 0.53
CA GLY A 118 1.93 -20.65 0.84
C GLY A 118 3.30 -19.93 0.75
N PRO A 119 4.38 -20.52 1.28
CA PRO A 119 5.69 -19.85 1.38
C PRO A 119 6.23 -19.31 0.05
N ALA A 120 6.13 -20.08 -1.05
CA ALA A 120 6.58 -19.65 -2.37
C ALA A 120 5.71 -18.50 -2.94
N GLU A 121 4.41 -18.53 -2.68
CA GLU A 121 3.44 -17.53 -3.14
C GLU A 121 3.61 -16.19 -2.41
N GLN A 122 4.18 -16.21 -1.20
CA GLN A 122 4.49 -15.01 -0.44
C GLN A 122 5.66 -14.21 -1.05
N VAL A 123 6.54 -14.83 -1.84
CA VAL A 123 7.70 -14.13 -2.45
C VAL A 123 7.23 -12.96 -3.33
N PRO A 124 6.39 -13.15 -4.36
CA PRO A 124 5.90 -12.04 -5.17
C PRO A 124 5.01 -11.06 -4.38
N ALA A 125 4.24 -11.54 -3.39
CA ALA A 125 3.45 -10.66 -2.53
C ALA A 125 4.35 -9.71 -1.71
N ASN A 126 5.42 -10.23 -1.11
CA ASN A 126 6.37 -9.44 -0.33
C ASN A 126 7.11 -8.44 -1.20
N ALA A 127 7.56 -8.85 -2.40
CA ALA A 127 8.21 -7.94 -3.35
C ALA A 127 7.28 -6.79 -3.79
N ALA A 128 6.00 -7.07 -4.01
CA ALA A 128 5.00 -6.06 -4.34
C ALA A 128 4.77 -5.07 -3.19
N LEU A 129 4.70 -5.57 -1.95
CA LEU A 129 4.57 -4.73 -0.75
C LEU A 129 5.83 -3.88 -0.52
N ASP A 130 7.03 -4.44 -0.74
CA ASP A 130 8.29 -3.69 -0.67
C ASP A 130 8.33 -2.56 -1.70
N ALA A 131 7.87 -2.82 -2.93
CA ALA A 131 7.78 -1.80 -3.97
C ALA A 131 6.80 -0.67 -3.59
N ALA A 132 5.67 -0.98 -2.96
CA ALA A 132 4.76 0.04 -2.44
C ALA A 132 5.38 0.86 -1.29
N ILE A 133 6.04 0.17 -0.34
CA ILE A 133 6.72 0.80 0.79
C ILE A 133 7.82 1.74 0.31
N GLU A 134 8.57 1.36 -0.72
CA GLU A 134 9.57 2.23 -1.33
C GLU A 134 8.96 3.54 -1.84
N VAL A 135 7.84 3.45 -2.56
CA VAL A 135 7.08 4.61 -3.06
C VAL A 135 6.61 5.49 -1.89
N PHE A 136 5.97 4.91 -0.87
CA PHE A 136 5.51 5.69 0.28
C PHE A 136 6.67 6.36 1.02
N ARG A 137 7.81 5.66 1.21
CA ARG A 137 9.02 6.22 1.83
C ARG A 137 9.65 7.33 1.00
N TRP A 138 9.61 7.24 -0.32
CA TRP A 138 10.04 8.30 -1.22
C TRP A 138 9.16 9.55 -1.03
N HIS A 139 7.84 9.37 -1.11
CA HIS A 139 6.87 10.46 -0.96
C HIS A 139 6.84 11.03 0.45
N ARG A 140 7.22 10.28 1.48
CA ARG A 140 7.35 10.76 2.87
C ARG A 140 8.24 12.00 3.01
N ARG A 141 9.19 12.19 2.08
CA ARG A 141 10.12 13.33 2.08
C ARG A 141 9.45 14.66 1.75
N ILE A 142 8.23 14.64 1.20
CA ILE A 142 7.49 15.84 0.79
C ILE A 142 6.81 16.49 2.01
N ALA A 143 6.97 17.81 2.13
CA ALA A 143 6.39 18.63 3.20
C ALA A 143 4.88 18.36 3.40
N GLY A 144 4.44 18.32 4.66
CA GLY A 144 3.05 18.04 5.04
C GLY A 144 2.76 16.59 5.43
N ASP A 145 3.72 15.67 5.26
CA ASP A 145 3.61 14.32 5.80
C ASP A 145 4.09 14.28 7.26
N ALA A 146 3.12 14.32 8.18
CA ALA A 146 3.15 14.02 9.62
C ALA A 146 4.42 14.26 10.48
N ARG A 147 5.43 15.02 10.05
CA ARG A 147 6.43 15.54 10.98
C ARG A 147 5.83 16.70 11.74
N LYS A 148 6.06 16.70 13.06
CA LYS A 148 6.18 17.92 13.88
C LYS A 148 6.89 18.93 12.98
N ARG A 149 6.18 19.99 12.56
CA ARG A 149 6.79 21.08 11.81
C ARG A 149 8.10 21.40 12.53
N ASN A 150 9.22 21.34 11.81
CA ASN A 150 10.48 21.78 12.40
C ASN A 150 10.21 23.20 12.92
N LYS A 151 10.31 23.41 14.24
CA LYS A 151 9.87 24.67 14.87
C LYS A 151 10.52 25.89 14.21
N ILE A 152 11.73 25.70 13.68
CA ILE A 152 12.49 26.69 12.91
C ILE A 152 11.78 27.01 11.58
N LEU A 153 11.34 26.00 10.83
CA LEU A 153 10.61 26.21 9.57
C LEU A 153 9.21 26.79 9.81
N GLU A 154 8.55 26.44 10.91
CA GLU A 154 7.27 27.06 11.28
C GLU A 154 7.44 28.53 11.67
N PHE A 155 8.48 28.85 12.43
CA PHE A 155 8.84 30.21 12.82
C PHE A 155 9.18 31.08 11.60
N ILE A 156 10.01 30.59 10.67
CA ILE A 156 10.36 31.32 9.44
C ILE A 156 9.13 31.55 8.55
N TYR A 157 8.20 30.59 8.48
CA TYR A 157 7.07 30.66 7.54
C TYR A 157 5.85 31.41 8.09
N LYS A 158 5.69 31.52 9.42
CA LYS A 158 4.57 32.24 10.04
C LYS A 158 4.88 33.71 10.38
N GLY A 159 6.14 34.12 10.34
CA GLY A 159 6.56 35.42 10.85
C GLY A 159 6.50 35.45 12.38
N ALA A 160 7.38 36.25 13.00
CA ALA A 160 7.46 36.41 14.44
C ALA A 160 6.15 36.98 15.04
#